data_AF-A0A953U121-F1
#
_entry.id   AF-A0A953U121-F1
#
_cell.length_a   1.000
_cell.length_b   1.000
_cell.length_c   1.000
_cell.angle_alpha   90.00
_cell.angle_beta   90.00
_cell.angle_gamma   90.00
#
_symmetry.space_group_name_H-M   'P 1'
#
loop_
_entity.id
_entity.type
_entity.pdbx_description
1 polymer ?
#
loop_
_entity_poly.entity_id
_entity_poly.type
_entity_poly.pdbx_seq_one_letter_code
_entity_poly.pdbx_strand_id
1 'polypeptide(L)'
;MRILLDNGIFSHSEFAESAVSQTSVPWGGTDCVSAIYGVIRKAPNKNLVYQEQQDALFTVGRLIRTELIEAYSYSEIECERWRDRIGLRVCNALRGCGIHSCRPAVERGRFRKTVDFTDAISKGGKKDVRAGIALGEANQVAFLKWLCTLTKEHIDLLLPHATLIGLTEFDIESLRDICWFQFLCERSGSPENYPDVFHLWTAERNGLDALLTLERPLVSSGVVGYSTSSPVVGAFLLVV
;
A
#
# COMPACT_ATOMS: atom_id res chain seq x y z
N MET A 1 6.08 7.26 17.84
CA MET A 1 5.14 6.26 17.28
C MET A 1 5.59 5.94 15.87
N ARG A 2 5.74 4.67 15.52
CA ARG A 2 6.24 4.16 14.24
C ARG A 2 5.08 3.50 13.51
N ILE A 3 4.78 3.94 12.29
CA ILE A 3 3.63 3.43 11.53
C ILE A 3 4.03 2.95 10.15
N LEU A 4 3.37 1.91 9.67
CA LEU A 4 3.43 1.51 8.26
C LEU A 4 2.34 2.26 7.48
N LEU A 5 2.71 2.89 6.37
CA LEU A 5 1.76 3.55 5.48
C LEU A 5 1.31 2.57 4.39
N ASP A 6 0.01 2.29 4.34
CA ASP A 6 -0.60 1.51 3.27
C ASP A 6 -0.60 2.25 1.92
N ASN A 7 -0.71 1.52 0.80
CA ASN A 7 -0.81 2.10 -0.53
C ASN A 7 -1.99 3.08 -0.65
N GLY A 8 -3.12 2.82 0.02
CA GLY A 8 -4.25 3.74 0.09
C GLY A 8 -3.87 5.14 0.60
N ILE A 9 -3.00 5.24 1.61
CA ILE A 9 -2.52 6.53 2.12
C ILE A 9 -1.73 7.28 1.05
N PHE A 10 -0.90 6.56 0.32
CA PHE A 10 -0.13 7.14 -0.77
C PHE A 10 -1.02 7.56 -1.94
N SER A 11 -1.93 6.71 -2.41
CA SER A 11 -2.76 6.99 -3.58
C SER A 11 -3.69 8.20 -3.36
N HIS A 12 -4.20 8.36 -2.14
CA HIS A 12 -5.11 9.45 -1.77
C HIS A 12 -4.41 10.71 -1.22
N SER A 13 -3.07 10.70 -1.09
CA SER A 13 -2.32 11.88 -0.64
C SER A 13 -2.25 13.03 -1.65
N GLU A 14 -2.62 12.81 -2.92
CA GLU A 14 -2.61 13.83 -3.97
C GLU A 14 -3.99 14.46 -4.15
N PHE A 15 -4.08 15.77 -3.90
CA PHE A 15 -5.32 16.57 -3.93
C PHE A 15 -5.48 17.39 -5.20
N ALA A 16 -4.51 17.36 -6.11
CA ALA A 16 -4.60 17.98 -7.42
C ALA A 16 -4.69 16.95 -8.56
N GLU A 17 -5.29 17.35 -9.67
CA GLU A 17 -5.29 16.60 -10.92
C GLU A 17 -4.97 17.52 -12.10
N SER A 18 -4.39 16.93 -13.15
CA SER A 18 -4.06 17.68 -14.38
C SER A 18 -5.33 18.18 -15.05
N ALA A 19 -5.34 19.44 -15.44
CA ALA A 19 -6.42 20.03 -16.21
C ALA A 19 -5.86 20.67 -17.48
N VAL A 20 -6.64 20.60 -18.55
CA VAL A 20 -6.36 21.31 -19.79
C VAL A 20 -7.51 22.27 -20.03
N SER A 21 -7.20 23.56 -20.07
CA SER A 21 -8.15 24.59 -20.47
C SER A 21 -7.79 25.09 -21.87
N GLN A 22 -8.79 25.36 -22.69
CA GLN A 22 -8.58 26.01 -23.98
C GLN A 22 -8.75 27.50 -23.81
N THR A 23 -7.79 28.28 -24.28
CA THR A 23 -7.86 29.74 -24.23
C THR A 23 -7.59 30.29 -25.62
N SER A 24 -8.42 31.26 -26.03
CA SER A 24 -8.20 32.03 -27.25
C SER A 24 -7.05 32.99 -26.99
N VAL A 25 -6.00 32.89 -27.80
CA VAL A 25 -4.86 33.79 -27.76
C VAL A 25 -4.81 34.52 -29.11
N PRO A 26 -4.91 35.86 -29.12
CA PRO A 26 -4.76 36.61 -30.34
C PRO A 26 -3.32 36.49 -30.84
N TRP A 27 -3.14 35.97 -32.05
CA TRP A 27 -1.83 35.79 -32.68
C TRP A 27 -1.93 36.11 -34.17
N GLY A 28 -1.13 37.07 -34.64
CA GLY A 28 -1.07 37.42 -36.07
C GLY A 28 -2.37 37.95 -36.68
N GLY A 29 -3.25 38.58 -35.88
CA GLY A 29 -4.55 39.09 -36.35
C GLY A 29 -5.65 38.03 -36.44
N THR A 30 -5.37 36.80 -36.01
CA THR A 30 -6.35 35.72 -35.86
C THR A 30 -6.41 35.25 -34.41
N ASP A 31 -7.58 34.79 -33.98
CA ASP A 31 -7.73 34.12 -32.70
C ASP A 31 -7.32 32.65 -32.82
N CYS A 32 -6.24 32.27 -32.13
CA CYS A 32 -5.77 30.89 -32.09
C CYS A 32 -6.19 30.25 -30.77
N VAL A 33 -6.81 29.07 -30.82
CA VAL A 33 -7.11 28.30 -29.61
C VAL A 33 -5.87 27.54 -29.19
N SER A 34 -5.32 27.88 -28.02
CA SER A 34 -4.19 27.17 -27.42
C SER A 34 -4.64 26.37 -26.20
N ALA A 35 -4.08 25.18 -26.04
CA ALA A 35 -4.24 24.37 -24.83
C ALA A 35 -3.31 24.92 -23.73
N ILE A 36 -3.89 25.32 -22.61
CA ILE A 36 -3.19 25.68 -21.38
C ILE A 36 -3.27 24.47 -20.44
N TYR A 37 -2.11 23.92 -20.12
CA TYR A 37 -1.97 22.84 -19.16
C TYR A 37 -1.80 23.42 -17.76
N GLY A 38 -2.62 22.97 -16.83
CA GLY A 38 -2.60 23.40 -15.44
C GLY A 38 -2.99 22.28 -14.49
N VAL A 39 -3.28 22.66 -13.25
CA VAL A 39 -3.76 21.74 -12.21
C VAL A 39 -5.01 22.32 -11.56
N ILE A 40 -5.98 21.46 -11.29
CA ILE A 40 -7.16 21.79 -10.51
C ILE A 40 -7.21 20.93 -9.25
N ARG A 41 -7.93 21.40 -8.23
CA ARG A 41 -8.22 20.60 -7.05
C ARG A 41 -9.15 19.45 -7.44
N LYS A 42 -8.86 18.24 -6.98
CA LYS A 42 -9.77 17.10 -7.11
C LYS A 42 -11.11 17.42 -6.45
N ALA A 43 -12.20 17.01 -7.09
CA ALA A 43 -13.52 17.17 -6.53
C ALA A 43 -13.63 16.43 -5.17
N PRO A 44 -14.29 17.02 -4.16
CA PRO A 44 -14.53 16.33 -2.89
C PRO A 44 -15.29 15.02 -3.08
N ASN A 45 -15.01 14.04 -2.24
CA ASN A 45 -15.76 12.79 -2.22
C ASN A 45 -17.21 13.03 -1.77
N LYS A 46 -18.16 12.33 -2.40
CA LYS A 46 -19.58 12.39 -2.02
C LYS A 46 -19.84 11.81 -0.63
N ASN A 47 -19.00 10.88 -0.17
CA ASN A 47 -19.05 10.33 1.17
C ASN A 47 -18.28 11.25 2.12
N LEU A 48 -19.00 11.96 2.99
CA LEU A 48 -18.44 12.93 3.94
C LEU A 48 -17.45 12.28 4.92
N VAL A 49 -17.77 11.10 5.44
CA VAL A 49 -16.87 10.39 6.36
C VAL A 49 -15.56 10.06 5.67
N TYR A 50 -15.63 9.56 4.43
CA TYR A 50 -14.43 9.25 3.65
C TYR A 50 -13.63 10.51 3.28
N GLN A 51 -14.31 11.61 2.96
CA GLN A 51 -13.69 12.91 2.70
C GLN A 51 -12.93 13.41 3.94
N GLU A 52 -13.48 13.27 5.14
CA GLU A 52 -12.79 13.63 6.39
C GLU A 52 -11.50 12.81 6.59
N GLN A 53 -11.49 11.53 6.22
CA GLN A 53 -10.27 10.70 6.28
C GLN A 53 -9.21 11.20 5.31
N GLN A 54 -9.62 11.58 4.09
CA GLN A 54 -8.73 12.18 3.10
C GLN A 54 -8.17 13.49 3.64
N ASP A 55 -9.00 14.41 4.12
CA ASP A 55 -8.56 15.71 4.64
C ASP A 55 -7.61 15.55 5.84
N ALA A 56 -7.80 14.51 6.66
CA ALA A 56 -6.91 14.17 7.76
C ALA A 56 -5.47 13.81 7.33
N LEU A 57 -5.23 13.46 6.06
CA LEU A 57 -3.89 13.19 5.54
C LEU A 57 -2.95 14.39 5.66
N PHE A 58 -3.46 15.62 5.60
CA PHE A 58 -2.63 16.81 5.84
C PHE A 58 -2.12 16.87 7.28
N THR A 59 -2.95 16.47 8.24
CA THR A 59 -2.56 16.34 9.65
C THR A 59 -1.53 15.23 9.80
N VAL A 60 -1.75 14.05 9.21
CA VAL A 60 -0.77 12.95 9.22
C VAL A 60 0.56 13.41 8.64
N GLY A 61 0.55 14.04 7.46
CA GLY A 61 1.75 14.58 6.84
C GLY A 61 2.47 15.62 7.72
N ARG A 62 1.72 16.47 8.44
CA ARG A 62 2.31 17.40 9.40
C ARG A 62 2.99 16.65 10.54
N LEU A 63 2.34 15.66 11.14
CA LEU A 63 2.87 14.87 12.25
C LEU A 63 4.18 14.14 11.86
N ILE A 64 4.25 13.64 10.64
CA ILE A 64 5.48 13.01 10.10
C ILE A 64 6.59 14.05 9.92
N ARG A 65 6.30 15.21 9.32
CA ARG A 65 7.29 16.28 9.13
C ARG A 65 7.82 16.86 10.44
N THR A 66 7.00 16.86 11.49
CA THR A 66 7.41 17.31 12.83
C THR A 66 7.99 16.19 13.68
N GLU A 67 8.29 15.03 13.09
CA GLU A 67 8.92 13.87 13.76
C GLU A 67 8.14 13.34 14.98
N LEU A 68 6.84 13.64 15.06
CA LEU A 68 5.96 13.06 16.10
C LEU A 68 5.58 11.62 15.76
N ILE A 69 5.59 11.30 14.47
CA ILE A 69 5.33 9.97 13.92
C ILE A 69 6.42 9.64 12.92
N GLU A 70 7.01 8.46 13.05
CA GLU A 70 7.93 7.90 12.06
C GLU A 70 7.14 7.04 11.07
N ALA A 71 7.23 7.39 9.79
CA ALA A 71 6.50 6.69 8.74
C ALA A 71 7.41 5.70 8.01
N TYR A 72 6.89 4.50 7.78
CA TYR A 72 7.57 3.41 7.07
C TYR A 72 6.81 2.98 5.81
N SER A 73 7.54 2.42 4.86
CA SER A 73 7.04 1.73 3.67
C SER A 73 8.00 0.58 3.30
N TYR A 74 7.66 -0.25 2.32
CA TYR A 74 8.52 -1.33 1.85
C TYR A 74 8.27 -1.64 0.37
N SER A 75 9.08 -2.54 -0.19
CA SER A 75 9.17 -2.85 -1.62
C SER A 75 7.82 -3.10 -2.32
N GLU A 76 6.91 -3.91 -1.76
CA GLU A 76 5.62 -4.18 -2.43
C GLU A 76 4.72 -2.94 -2.48
N ILE A 77 4.67 -2.15 -1.40
CA ILE A 77 3.91 -0.89 -1.38
C ILE A 77 4.51 0.09 -2.39
N GLU A 78 5.84 0.15 -2.53
CA GLU A 78 6.50 0.97 -3.53
C GLU A 78 6.16 0.54 -4.96
N CYS A 79 6.10 -0.78 -5.23
CA CYS A 79 5.66 -1.33 -6.52
C CYS A 79 4.21 -0.94 -6.84
N GLU A 80 3.29 -1.07 -5.87
CA GLU A 80 1.90 -0.66 -6.03
C GLU A 80 1.79 0.85 -6.33
N ARG A 81 2.52 1.68 -5.58
CA ARG A 81 2.57 3.13 -5.78
C ARG A 81 3.08 3.52 -7.16
N TRP A 82 4.05 2.80 -7.70
CA TRP A 82 4.59 3.08 -9.02
C TRP A 82 3.54 2.82 -10.11
N ARG A 83 2.74 1.75 -9.98
CA ARG A 83 1.67 1.41 -10.92
C ARG A 83 0.52 2.40 -10.93
N ASP A 84 0.14 2.91 -9.76
CA ASP A 84 -0.99 3.83 -9.64
C ASP A 84 -0.64 5.28 -10.01
N ARG A 85 0.63 5.60 -10.37
CA ARG A 85 1.10 6.99 -10.52
C ARG A 85 1.72 7.33 -11.89
N ILE A 86 0.86 7.84 -12.78
CA ILE A 86 1.25 8.77 -13.86
C ILE A 86 0.54 10.10 -13.56
N GLY A 87 1.08 10.92 -12.67
CA GLY A 87 0.42 12.16 -12.25
C GLY A 87 1.35 13.20 -11.61
N LEU A 88 0.98 14.47 -11.75
CA LEU A 88 1.71 15.63 -11.18
C LEU A 88 1.59 15.64 -9.65
N ARG A 89 2.72 15.82 -8.94
CA ARG A 89 2.79 15.89 -7.46
C ARG A 89 2.78 17.33 -6.95
N VAL A 90 1.75 18.09 -7.30
CA VAL A 90 1.72 19.54 -7.02
C VAL A 90 1.09 19.82 -5.66
N CYS A 91 0.05 19.08 -5.27
CA CYS A 91 -0.66 19.26 -4.00
C CYS A 91 -0.72 17.92 -3.23
N ASN A 92 0.43 17.51 -2.69
CA ASN A 92 0.55 16.25 -1.96
C ASN A 92 0.65 16.46 -0.44
N ALA A 93 -0.23 15.83 0.34
CA ALA A 93 -0.25 15.93 1.81
C ALA A 93 1.03 15.39 2.47
N LEU A 94 1.68 14.41 1.85
CA LEU A 94 2.93 13.78 2.30
C LEU A 94 4.18 14.45 1.70
N ARG A 95 4.04 15.60 1.02
CA ARG A 95 5.19 16.32 0.48
C ARG A 95 6.14 16.73 1.61
N GLY A 96 7.42 16.41 1.43
CA GLY A 96 8.48 16.73 2.40
C GLY A 96 8.49 15.83 3.65
N CYS A 97 7.69 14.77 3.69
CA CYS A 97 7.75 13.79 4.79
C CYS A 97 8.96 12.86 4.62
N GLY A 98 9.69 12.59 5.71
CA GLY A 98 10.65 11.51 5.78
C GLY A 98 9.92 10.17 5.88
N ILE A 99 10.08 9.30 4.89
CA ILE A 99 9.49 7.95 4.88
C ILE A 99 10.65 6.96 4.85
N HIS A 100 10.75 6.14 5.88
CA HIS A 100 11.76 5.11 6.02
C HIS A 100 11.35 3.84 5.27
N SER A 101 12.34 3.03 4.90
CA SER A 101 12.10 1.71 4.31
C SER A 101 12.27 0.63 5.40
N CYS A 102 11.35 -0.33 5.45
CA CYS A 102 11.45 -1.54 6.25
C CYS A 102 11.44 -2.79 5.37
N ARG A 103 11.76 -3.95 5.95
CA ARG A 103 11.77 -5.23 5.21
C ARG A 103 10.35 -5.79 5.14
N PRO A 104 9.88 -6.35 4.00
CA PRO A 104 8.66 -7.14 3.99
C PRO A 104 8.82 -8.34 4.93
N ALA A 105 7.71 -8.84 5.51
CA ALA A 105 7.74 -10.05 6.33
C ALA A 105 8.46 -11.21 5.61
N VAL A 106 8.16 -11.38 4.32
CA VAL A 106 8.84 -12.31 3.42
C VAL A 106 8.99 -11.67 2.04
N GLU A 107 10.21 -11.61 1.51
CA GLU A 107 10.46 -11.01 0.18
C GLU A 107 10.06 -11.95 -0.97
N ARG A 108 9.01 -11.56 -1.73
CA ARG A 108 8.47 -12.33 -2.86
C ARG A 108 9.53 -12.60 -3.93
N GLY A 109 10.40 -11.63 -4.20
CA GLY A 109 11.45 -11.74 -5.21
C GLY A 109 12.46 -12.87 -4.95
N ARG A 110 12.53 -13.39 -3.71
CA ARG A 110 13.38 -14.54 -3.36
C ARG A 110 12.81 -15.87 -3.86
N PHE A 111 11.49 -15.97 -3.98
CA PHE A 111 10.78 -17.20 -4.37
C PHE A 111 10.33 -17.19 -5.83
N ARG A 112 9.84 -16.05 -6.31
CA ARG A 112 9.23 -15.92 -7.63
C ARG A 112 10.10 -15.00 -8.48
N LYS A 113 11.12 -15.57 -9.12
CA LYS A 113 11.88 -14.89 -10.17
C LYS A 113 11.06 -14.96 -11.46
N THR A 114 10.72 -13.81 -12.03
CA THR A 114 10.03 -13.73 -13.32
C THR A 114 10.87 -12.97 -14.33
N VAL A 115 10.73 -13.35 -15.61
CA VAL A 115 11.26 -12.61 -16.75
C VAL A 115 10.27 -11.54 -17.23
N ASP A 116 8.99 -11.67 -16.85
CA ASP A 116 7.93 -10.72 -17.18
C ASP A 116 7.81 -9.67 -16.07
N PHE A 117 8.26 -8.46 -16.42
CA PHE A 117 8.18 -7.30 -15.56
C PHE A 117 6.74 -6.94 -15.18
N THR A 118 5.77 -7.19 -16.07
CA THR A 118 4.35 -6.91 -15.82
C THR A 118 3.82 -7.81 -14.71
N ASP A 119 4.13 -9.10 -14.74
CA ASP A 119 3.74 -10.04 -13.68
C ASP A 119 4.50 -9.73 -12.37
N ALA A 120 5.74 -9.25 -12.45
CA ALA A 120 6.55 -8.86 -11.28
C ALA A 120 5.90 -7.72 -10.47
N ILE A 121 5.33 -6.73 -11.14
CA ILE A 121 4.70 -5.57 -10.48
C ILE A 121 3.20 -5.77 -10.24
N SER A 122 2.60 -6.80 -10.84
CA SER A 122 1.15 -7.00 -10.77
C SER A 122 0.68 -7.44 -9.38
N LYS A 123 -0.48 -6.91 -8.97
CA LYS A 123 -1.17 -7.32 -7.73
C LYS A 123 -1.85 -8.67 -7.97
N GLY A 124 -2.38 -8.91 -9.17
CA GLY A 124 -3.11 -10.14 -9.49
C GLY A 124 -4.59 -10.09 -9.12
N GLY A 125 -5.11 -8.89 -8.86
CA GLY A 125 -6.50 -8.67 -8.41
C GLY A 125 -7.49 -8.41 -9.55
N LYS A 126 -8.75 -8.13 -9.18
CA LYS A 126 -9.86 -7.88 -10.13
C LYS A 126 -9.58 -6.74 -11.12
N LYS A 127 -8.84 -5.70 -10.69
CA LYS A 127 -8.44 -4.57 -11.56
C LYS A 127 -7.53 -5.05 -12.70
N ASP A 128 -6.60 -5.96 -12.41
CA ASP A 128 -5.64 -6.49 -13.38
C ASP A 128 -6.33 -7.44 -14.37
N VAL A 129 -7.23 -8.29 -13.88
CA VAL A 129 -8.08 -9.16 -14.72
C VAL A 129 -8.95 -8.34 -15.67
N ARG A 130 -9.59 -7.27 -15.18
CA ARG A 130 -10.41 -6.37 -16.02
C ARG A 130 -9.59 -5.60 -17.05
N ALA A 131 -8.33 -5.31 -16.74
CA ALA A 131 -7.41 -4.64 -17.66
C ALA A 131 -6.82 -5.60 -18.72
N GLY A 132 -7.19 -6.89 -18.71
CA GLY A 132 -6.70 -7.87 -19.67
C GLY A 132 -5.23 -8.25 -19.46
N ILE A 133 -4.67 -7.99 -18.27
CA ILE A 133 -3.29 -8.36 -17.95
C ILE A 133 -3.24 -9.88 -17.81
N ALA A 134 -2.36 -10.53 -18.56
CA ALA A 134 -2.08 -11.95 -18.40
C ALA A 134 -1.42 -12.17 -17.04
N LEU A 135 -2.19 -12.64 -16.07
CA LEU A 135 -1.69 -12.91 -14.72
C LEU A 135 -0.96 -14.25 -14.70
N GLY A 136 0.33 -14.22 -14.33
CA GLY A 136 1.12 -15.42 -14.12
C GLY A 136 1.04 -15.93 -12.68
N GLU A 137 2.03 -16.70 -12.27
CA GLU A 137 2.17 -17.16 -10.88
C GLU A 137 3.11 -16.28 -10.05
N ALA A 138 3.73 -15.25 -10.64
CA ALA A 138 4.68 -14.41 -9.94
C ALA A 138 4.05 -13.15 -9.32
N ASN A 139 2.79 -12.81 -9.64
CA ASN A 139 2.09 -11.68 -9.02
C ASN A 139 1.87 -11.85 -7.50
N GLN A 140 1.59 -10.73 -6.85
CA GLN A 140 1.46 -10.62 -5.39
C GLN A 140 0.39 -11.57 -4.83
N VAL A 141 -0.85 -11.56 -5.35
CA VAL A 141 -1.94 -12.40 -4.84
C VAL A 141 -1.63 -13.89 -5.03
N ALA A 142 -1.02 -14.30 -6.14
CA ALA A 142 -0.61 -15.69 -6.34
C ALA A 142 0.44 -16.13 -5.30
N PHE A 143 1.42 -15.26 -5.02
CA PHE A 143 2.43 -15.50 -4.00
C PHE A 143 1.82 -15.61 -2.59
N LEU A 144 0.90 -14.70 -2.22
CA LEU A 144 0.25 -14.73 -0.91
C LEU A 144 -0.66 -15.96 -0.74
N LYS A 145 -1.37 -16.37 -1.80
CA LYS A 145 -2.10 -17.64 -1.81
C LYS A 145 -1.16 -18.83 -1.60
N TRP A 146 -0.01 -18.83 -2.25
CA TRP A 146 1.00 -19.87 -2.06
C TRP A 146 1.51 -19.91 -0.61
N LEU A 147 1.79 -18.76 0.01
CA LEU A 147 2.13 -18.70 1.44
C LEU A 147 1.06 -19.34 2.34
N CYS A 148 -0.22 -19.18 1.99
CA CYS A 148 -1.32 -19.80 2.73
C CYS A 148 -1.38 -21.33 2.57
N THR A 149 -0.69 -21.92 1.60
CA THR A 149 -0.62 -23.38 1.40
C THR A 149 0.57 -24.05 2.10
N LEU A 150 1.50 -23.26 2.65
CA LEU A 150 2.68 -23.79 3.31
C LEU A 150 2.29 -24.52 4.59
N THR A 151 2.83 -25.72 4.76
CA THR A 151 2.68 -26.51 5.98
C THR A 151 4.01 -26.51 6.73
N LYS A 152 4.00 -27.02 7.96
CA LYS A 152 5.22 -27.15 8.74
C LYS A 152 6.27 -28.00 8.01
N GLU A 153 5.84 -29.09 7.37
CA GLU A 153 6.73 -29.97 6.60
C GLU A 153 7.38 -29.22 5.42
N HIS A 154 6.60 -28.38 4.71
CA HIS A 154 7.14 -27.55 3.65
C HIS A 154 8.20 -26.57 4.15
N ILE A 155 7.96 -25.93 5.30
CA ILE A 155 8.92 -25.00 5.92
C ILE A 155 10.17 -25.76 6.38
N ASP A 156 10.01 -26.86 7.09
CA ASP A 156 11.13 -27.67 7.60
C ASP A 156 12.04 -28.19 6.46
N LEU A 157 11.47 -28.46 5.28
CA LEU A 157 12.24 -28.79 4.07
C LEU A 157 12.92 -27.57 3.43
N LEU A 158 12.34 -26.38 3.54
CA LEU A 158 12.83 -25.16 2.93
C LEU A 158 13.97 -24.51 3.72
N LEU A 159 13.88 -24.52 5.05
CA LEU A 159 14.83 -23.84 5.94
C LEU A 159 16.30 -24.25 5.72
N PRO A 160 16.64 -25.55 5.52
CA PRO A 160 18.02 -25.96 5.23
C PRO A 160 18.61 -25.33 3.95
N HIS A 161 17.75 -24.92 3.02
CA HIS A 161 18.13 -24.34 1.72
C HIS A 161 17.88 -22.83 1.64
N ALA A 162 17.44 -22.20 2.73
CA ALA A 162 17.02 -20.80 2.76
C ALA A 162 18.11 -19.83 2.26
N THR A 163 19.37 -20.07 2.62
CA THR A 163 20.50 -19.25 2.19
C THR A 163 20.79 -19.37 0.68
N LEU A 164 20.51 -20.52 0.06
CA LEU A 164 20.71 -20.76 -1.38
C LEU A 164 19.74 -19.94 -2.24
N ILE A 165 18.52 -19.73 -1.75
CA ILE A 165 17.53 -18.85 -2.38
C ILE A 165 17.62 -17.39 -1.87
N GLY A 166 18.59 -17.12 -1.01
CA GLY A 166 18.93 -15.77 -0.53
C GLY A 166 17.98 -15.23 0.53
N LEU A 167 17.26 -16.08 1.27
CA LEU A 167 16.47 -15.65 2.42
C LEU A 167 17.39 -15.15 3.52
N THR A 168 16.98 -14.05 4.14
CA THR A 168 17.63 -13.52 5.33
C THR A 168 17.11 -14.23 6.59
N GLU A 169 17.81 -14.08 7.71
CA GLU A 169 17.29 -14.56 9.01
C GLU A 169 15.90 -13.98 9.33
N PHE A 170 15.66 -12.72 8.93
CA PHE A 170 14.35 -12.09 9.10
C PHE A 170 13.24 -12.83 8.32
N ASP A 171 13.51 -13.19 7.06
CA ASP A 171 12.57 -13.96 6.24
C ASP A 171 12.33 -15.36 6.84
N ILE A 172 13.41 -16.01 7.30
CA ILE A 172 13.37 -17.34 7.92
C ILE A 172 12.51 -17.32 9.19
N GLU A 173 12.71 -16.35 10.07
CA GLU A 173 11.91 -16.19 11.29
C GLU A 173 10.45 -15.89 10.97
N SER A 174 10.17 -15.05 9.96
CA SER A 174 8.79 -14.81 9.52
C SER A 174 8.15 -16.09 8.98
N LEU A 175 8.86 -16.90 8.19
CA LEU A 175 8.34 -18.17 7.68
C LEU A 175 8.07 -19.18 8.80
N ARG A 176 8.87 -19.19 9.88
CA ARG A 176 8.60 -20.03 11.05
C ARG A 176 7.28 -19.64 11.74
N ASP A 177 6.87 -18.39 11.61
CA ASP A 177 5.61 -17.85 12.15
C ASP A 177 4.54 -17.67 11.07
N ILE A 178 4.60 -18.45 9.97
CA ILE A 178 3.62 -18.34 8.86
C ILE A 178 2.18 -18.57 9.33
N CYS A 179 1.98 -19.38 10.38
CA CYS A 179 0.66 -19.74 10.88
C CYS A 179 -0.13 -18.51 11.32
N TRP A 180 0.56 -17.48 11.82
CA TRP A 180 -0.08 -16.22 12.16
C TRP A 180 -0.60 -15.48 10.93
N PHE A 181 0.22 -15.38 9.87
CA PHE A 181 -0.23 -14.81 8.59
C PHE A 181 -1.41 -15.59 7.98
N GLN A 182 -1.32 -16.93 8.01
CA GLN A 182 -2.39 -17.81 7.54
C GLN A 182 -3.70 -17.58 8.29
N PHE A 183 -3.63 -17.47 9.61
CA PHE A 183 -4.77 -17.17 10.47
C PHE A 183 -5.41 -15.81 10.15
N LEU A 184 -4.61 -14.77 9.93
CA LEU A 184 -5.11 -13.46 9.52
C LEU A 184 -5.81 -13.54 8.15
N CYS A 185 -5.22 -14.27 7.20
CA CYS A 185 -5.79 -14.48 5.86
C CYS A 185 -7.13 -15.24 5.91
N GLU A 186 -7.27 -16.27 6.74
CA GLU A 186 -8.53 -16.99 6.94
C GLU A 186 -9.65 -16.07 7.44
N ARG A 187 -9.31 -15.10 8.30
CA ARG A 187 -10.27 -14.14 8.88
C ARG A 187 -10.56 -12.93 8.00
N SER A 188 -9.70 -12.65 7.03
CA SER A 188 -9.88 -11.54 6.08
C SER A 188 -11.04 -11.73 5.11
N GLY A 189 -11.60 -12.95 5.02
CA GLY A 189 -12.82 -13.25 4.28
C GLY A 189 -12.61 -13.51 2.78
N SER A 190 -11.60 -12.94 2.13
CA SER A 190 -11.31 -13.25 0.73
C SER A 190 -9.84 -13.03 0.33
N PRO A 191 -9.31 -13.76 -0.67
CA PRO A 191 -7.92 -13.61 -1.13
C PRO A 191 -7.55 -12.23 -1.67
N GLU A 192 -8.54 -11.40 -2.02
CA GLU A 192 -8.33 -10.01 -2.43
C GLU A 192 -7.80 -9.14 -1.29
N ASN A 193 -8.06 -9.51 -0.04
CA ASN A 193 -7.62 -8.78 1.15
C ASN A 193 -6.26 -9.27 1.66
N TYR A 194 -5.69 -10.33 1.08
CA TYR A 194 -4.39 -10.87 1.50
C TYR A 194 -3.26 -9.83 1.42
N PRO A 195 -3.18 -8.94 0.42
CA PRO A 195 -2.18 -7.88 0.39
C PRO A 195 -2.24 -6.97 1.61
N ASP A 196 -3.44 -6.58 2.04
CA ASP A 196 -3.62 -5.67 3.18
C ASP A 196 -3.29 -6.39 4.50
N VAL A 197 -3.64 -7.68 4.60
CA VAL A 197 -3.20 -8.57 5.69
C VAL A 197 -1.67 -8.72 5.71
N PHE A 198 -1.05 -8.79 4.53
CA PHE A 198 0.40 -8.89 4.42
C PHE A 198 1.10 -7.60 4.82
N HIS A 199 0.50 -6.43 4.57
CA HIS A 199 0.95 -5.15 5.13
C HIS A 199 0.88 -5.16 6.65
N LEU A 200 -0.23 -5.65 7.23
CA LEU A 200 -0.37 -5.79 8.67
C LEU A 200 0.72 -6.68 9.25
N TRP A 201 0.86 -7.91 8.74
CA TRP A 201 1.88 -8.84 9.19
C TRP A 201 3.31 -8.28 9.06
N THR A 202 3.58 -7.55 7.98
CA THR A 202 4.85 -6.84 7.79
C THR A 202 5.08 -5.79 8.87
N ALA A 203 4.04 -5.03 9.24
CA ALA A 203 4.15 -4.05 10.32
C ALA A 203 4.51 -4.71 11.65
N GLU A 204 3.86 -5.84 11.99
CA GLU A 204 4.13 -6.56 13.23
C GLU A 204 5.53 -7.17 13.27
N ARG A 205 5.97 -7.81 12.17
CA ARG A 205 7.30 -8.40 12.09
C ARG A 205 8.42 -7.35 12.22
N ASN A 206 8.15 -6.09 11.86
CA ASN A 206 9.09 -4.98 12.04
C ASN A 206 8.90 -4.24 13.39
N GLY A 207 7.98 -4.69 14.25
CA GLY A 207 7.68 -4.06 15.53
C GLY A 207 7.15 -2.63 15.39
N LEU A 208 6.41 -2.35 14.32
CA LEU A 208 5.73 -1.06 14.12
C LEU A 208 4.48 -0.99 14.99
N ASP A 209 4.13 0.20 15.46
CA ASP A 209 3.03 0.39 16.42
C ASP A 209 1.64 0.31 15.76
N ALA A 210 1.57 0.57 14.44
CA ALA A 210 0.32 0.51 13.69
C ALA A 210 0.51 0.41 12.17
N LEU A 211 -0.52 -0.10 11.50
CA LEU A 211 -0.77 0.08 10.06
C LEU A 211 -1.78 1.22 9.88
N LEU A 212 -1.42 2.22 9.08
CA LEU A 212 -2.31 3.32 8.72
C LEU A 212 -2.92 3.06 7.35
N THR A 213 -4.26 2.94 7.29
CA THR A 213 -5.02 2.75 6.04
C THR A 213 -6.25 3.67 5.99
N LEU A 214 -6.74 3.92 4.76
CA LEU A 214 -8.02 4.59 4.50
C LEU A 214 -9.13 3.59 4.17
N GLU A 215 -8.79 2.31 4.04
CA GLU A 215 -9.78 1.27 3.80
C GLU A 215 -10.57 0.96 5.08
N ARG A 216 -11.79 0.45 4.92
CA ARG A 216 -12.60 0.03 6.08
C ARG A 216 -11.85 -1.07 6.85
N PRO A 217 -12.05 -1.19 8.18
CA PRO A 217 -11.32 -2.16 8.99
C PRO A 217 -11.41 -3.57 8.38
N LEU A 218 -10.26 -4.21 8.20
CA LEU A 218 -10.12 -5.58 7.69
C LEU A 218 -10.77 -6.63 8.62
N VAL A 219 -11.04 -6.26 9.88
CA VAL A 219 -11.48 -7.17 10.94
C VAL A 219 -12.89 -6.80 11.41
N SER A 220 -13.88 -7.54 10.94
CA SER A 220 -15.22 -7.60 11.54
C SER A 220 -15.31 -8.74 12.56
N SER A 221 -14.33 -8.92 13.46
CA SER A 221 -14.44 -9.86 14.60
C SER A 221 -13.27 -9.77 15.60
N GLY A 222 -13.48 -9.02 16.69
CA GLY A 222 -13.18 -9.48 18.05
C GLY A 222 -11.73 -9.73 18.50
N VAL A 223 -10.69 -9.21 17.84
CA VAL A 223 -9.34 -9.19 18.42
C VAL A 223 -8.99 -7.76 18.85
N VAL A 224 -8.65 -7.65 20.13
CA VAL A 224 -8.40 -6.47 20.99
C VAL A 224 -7.35 -5.53 20.38
N GLY A 225 -7.44 -4.18 20.41
CA GLY A 225 -8.24 -3.32 21.27
C GLY A 225 -8.60 -1.96 20.67
N TYR A 226 -9.81 -1.51 21.00
CA TYR A 226 -10.24 -0.13 20.89
C TYR A 226 -9.66 0.67 22.05
N SER A 227 -8.97 1.77 21.76
CA SER A 227 -8.90 2.91 22.67
C SER A 227 -9.52 4.13 21.99
N THR A 228 -10.84 4.25 22.14
CA THR A 228 -11.57 5.50 21.93
C THR A 228 -11.28 6.42 23.11
N SER A 229 -10.21 7.20 23.03
CA SER A 229 -9.98 8.33 23.94
C SER A 229 -9.10 9.42 23.33
N SER A 230 -9.33 9.77 22.05
CA SER A 230 -9.05 11.12 21.56
C SER A 230 -9.79 11.38 20.26
N PRO A 231 -10.53 12.49 20.11
CA PRO A 231 -11.26 12.83 18.89
C PRO A 231 -10.30 13.54 17.94
N VAL A 232 -9.30 12.84 17.39
CA VAL A 232 -8.48 13.43 16.33
C VAL A 232 -8.08 12.33 15.34
N VAL A 233 -8.35 12.60 14.06
CA VAL A 233 -7.87 11.89 12.85
C VAL A 233 -8.80 10.76 12.37
N GLY A 234 -9.57 11.05 11.32
CA GLY A 234 -10.48 10.12 10.65
C GLY A 234 -9.83 8.99 9.84
N ALA A 235 -8.54 8.68 10.02
CA ALA A 235 -7.91 7.51 9.38
C ALA A 235 -8.06 6.27 10.28
N PHE A 236 -8.26 5.10 9.70
CA PHE A 236 -8.31 3.87 10.48
C PHE A 236 -6.87 3.48 10.86
N LEU A 237 -6.57 3.61 12.14
CA LEU A 237 -5.35 3.08 12.75
C LEU A 237 -5.64 1.64 13.15
N LEU A 238 -5.02 0.68 12.46
CA LEU A 238 -5.02 -0.69 12.95
C LEU A 238 -3.80 -0.84 13.84
N VAL A 239 -4.04 -0.88 15.16
CA VAL A 239 -2.99 -1.10 16.16
C VAL A 239 -2.54 -2.54 16.04
N VAL A 240 -1.22 -2.70 15.96
CA VAL A 240 -0.50 -3.96 15.82
C VAL A 240 -0.20 -4.55 17.19
#